data_AF-A0A7X7LDG6-F1
#
_entry.id   AF-A0A7X7LDG6-F1
#
_cell.length_a   1.000
_cell.length_b   1.000
_cell.length_c   1.000
_cell.angle_alpha   90.00
_cell.angle_beta   90.00
_cell.angle_gamma   90.00
#
_symmetry.space_group_name_H-M   'P 1'
#
loop_
_entity.id
_entity.type
_entity.pdbx_description
1 polymer ?
#
loop_
_entity_poly.entity_id
_entity_poly.type
_entity_poly.pdbx_seq_one_letter_code
_entity_poly.pdbx_strand_id
1 'polypeptide(L)'
;MRTPPFISPVRSAGSVLVVFLALFIIAVPAGAGAIWLDSLDAAKAQADGSVSATNCVRCGQPVTLGGEARARAISVSGTTRWFISLPGTGGTFTAIAGFDDCTPTNTGAQAVFSIIAPGTSVWTSGALRPQDAPRRIEAALGGLPVIGIVIECRGRRATAVLADAKIDAPGARIVPASDAAVQGDMGILTPPERPEPRINAPRVFGVRPGAPVLFTVPVSGERPMKITAERLPAGLVLDPTTGRLSGSLTNAGRFVVKIIAENAAGKCHGDLAIVASNVIALTPPLGWNSWNCWARAVDDAKVRAAADAFVKAGLINYGWSYINIDDCWEAGRDSNGFITANEKFPDMKALCGYVHDKGLKIGLYSSPGPKTCAGFEGSYQHELQDAQQWAAWGFDYLKYDWCSYDRVAGSNGLERLRKPYRLMRAALDTVR
;
A
#
# COMPACT_ATOMS: atom_id res chain seq x y z
N MET A 1 -69.94 -44.27 43.34
CA MET A 1 -70.92 -44.06 42.26
C MET A 1 -70.15 -43.64 41.01
N ARG A 2 -70.03 -44.58 40.06
CA ARG A 2 -70.59 -44.54 38.69
C ARG A 2 -69.72 -43.77 37.68
N THR A 3 -68.93 -44.53 36.93
CA THR A 3 -68.74 -44.38 35.46
C THR A 3 -70.08 -44.61 34.73
N PRO A 4 -70.26 -44.45 33.38
CA PRO A 4 -69.33 -44.17 32.25
C PRO A 4 -69.96 -43.14 31.24
N PRO A 5 -69.85 -43.26 29.89
CA PRO A 5 -68.71 -43.34 28.95
C PRO A 5 -68.75 -42.22 27.87
N PHE A 6 -67.73 -42.09 27.00
CA PHE A 6 -67.91 -42.14 25.53
C PHE A 6 -66.62 -41.92 24.69
N ILE A 7 -66.48 -42.80 23.68
CA ILE A 7 -66.10 -42.61 22.25
C ILE A 7 -64.64 -42.30 21.85
N SER A 8 -64.07 -43.28 21.14
CA SER A 8 -62.97 -43.18 20.17
C SER A 8 -63.47 -42.57 18.85
N PRO A 9 -62.62 -41.86 18.07
CA PRO A 9 -62.46 -42.34 16.70
C PRO A 9 -61.04 -42.28 16.12
N VAL A 10 -60.76 -43.33 15.35
CA VAL A 10 -60.16 -43.34 14.00
C VAL A 10 -58.68 -42.96 13.85
N ARG A 11 -57.87 -44.00 13.66
CA ARG A 11 -56.59 -43.96 12.96
C ARG A 11 -56.82 -43.62 11.49
N SER A 12 -56.28 -42.49 11.04
CA SER A 12 -56.02 -42.21 9.62
C SER A 12 -54.55 -42.52 9.35
N ALA A 13 -54.29 -43.51 8.51
CA ALA A 13 -52.99 -43.82 7.97
C ALA A 13 -52.68 -42.80 6.85
N GLY A 14 -51.88 -41.77 7.18
CA GLY A 14 -51.27 -40.90 6.20
C GLY A 14 -49.97 -41.52 5.71
N SER A 15 -50.00 -42.13 4.52
CA SER A 15 -48.82 -42.57 3.79
C SER A 15 -47.92 -41.36 3.51
N VAL A 16 -46.77 -41.28 4.19
CA VAL A 16 -45.70 -40.34 3.82
C VAL A 16 -45.08 -40.87 2.53
N LEU A 17 -45.45 -40.26 1.42
CA LEU A 17 -44.80 -40.45 0.13
C LEU A 17 -43.38 -39.88 0.24
N VAL A 18 -42.40 -40.74 0.57
CA VAL A 18 -40.99 -40.42 0.42
C VAL A 18 -40.71 -40.36 -1.07
N VAL A 19 -40.80 -39.16 -1.64
CA VAL A 19 -40.32 -38.87 -2.98
C VAL A 19 -38.79 -39.04 -2.93
N PHE A 20 -38.31 -40.19 -3.41
CA PHE A 20 -36.92 -40.31 -3.82
C PHE A 20 -36.71 -39.37 -5.01
N LEU A 21 -36.29 -38.15 -4.71
CA LEU A 21 -35.71 -37.28 -5.72
C LEU A 21 -34.38 -37.92 -6.10
N ALA A 22 -34.40 -38.76 -7.14
CA ALA A 22 -33.18 -39.20 -7.80
C ALA A 22 -32.50 -37.94 -8.32
N LEU A 23 -31.56 -37.40 -7.55
CA LEU A 23 -30.57 -36.47 -8.06
C LEU A 23 -29.83 -37.25 -9.15
N PHE A 24 -30.22 -37.02 -10.40
CA PHE A 24 -29.27 -37.13 -11.49
C PHE A 24 -28.16 -36.13 -11.18
N ILE A 25 -27.13 -36.61 -10.49
CA ILE A 25 -25.82 -35.99 -10.55
C ILE A 25 -25.43 -36.15 -12.01
N ILE A 26 -25.75 -35.13 -12.81
CA ILE A 26 -24.99 -34.88 -14.03
C ILE A 26 -23.59 -34.64 -13.49
N ALA A 27 -22.74 -35.66 -13.60
CA ALA A 27 -21.32 -35.50 -13.44
C ALA A 27 -20.91 -34.47 -14.49
N VAL A 28 -20.81 -33.21 -14.08
CA VAL A 28 -20.04 -32.22 -14.82
C VAL A 28 -18.66 -32.85 -14.90
N PRO A 29 -18.13 -33.15 -16.09
CA PRO A 29 -16.79 -33.70 -16.18
C PRO A 29 -15.88 -32.69 -15.47
N ALA A 30 -15.12 -33.17 -14.47
CA ALA A 30 -14.05 -32.39 -13.90
C ALA A 30 -13.22 -31.92 -15.10
N GLY A 31 -13.19 -30.61 -15.35
CA GLY A 31 -12.49 -30.04 -16.49
C GLY A 31 -11.03 -30.43 -16.40
N ALA A 32 -10.64 -31.48 -17.13
CA ALA A 32 -9.27 -31.86 -17.38
C ALA A 32 -8.70 -30.78 -18.31
N GLY A 33 -8.04 -29.78 -17.74
CA GLY A 33 -7.48 -28.69 -18.52
C GLY A 33 -6.42 -27.96 -17.72
N ALA A 34 -5.23 -27.89 -18.30
CA ALA A 34 -4.19 -27.01 -17.79
C ALA A 34 -4.68 -25.56 -17.82
N ILE A 35 -4.37 -24.79 -16.79
CA ILE A 35 -4.68 -23.37 -16.69
C ILE A 35 -3.56 -22.61 -17.38
N TRP A 36 -3.89 -21.83 -18.40
CA TRP A 36 -2.94 -20.95 -19.06
C TRP A 36 -2.93 -19.58 -18.40
N LEU A 37 -1.75 -19.02 -18.19
CA LEU A 37 -1.65 -17.78 -17.45
C LEU A 37 -2.08 -16.55 -18.26
N ASP A 38 -1.99 -16.59 -19.58
CA ASP A 38 -2.54 -15.54 -20.43
C ASP A 38 -4.07 -15.41 -20.34
N SER A 39 -4.75 -16.45 -19.83
CA SER A 39 -6.16 -16.40 -19.43
C SER A 39 -6.39 -15.89 -17.99
N LEU A 40 -5.32 -15.62 -17.23
CA LEU A 40 -5.44 -14.90 -15.96
C LEU A 40 -5.80 -13.46 -16.28
N ASP A 41 -6.95 -13.02 -15.80
CA ASP A 41 -7.37 -11.63 -15.87
C ASP A 41 -6.27 -10.72 -15.28
N ALA A 42 -5.67 -9.88 -16.11
CA ALA A 42 -4.65 -8.91 -15.70
C ALA A 42 -5.16 -8.00 -14.57
N ALA A 43 -6.48 -7.80 -14.45
CA ALA A 43 -7.10 -7.06 -13.36
C ALA A 43 -7.04 -7.76 -11.99
N LYS A 44 -6.72 -9.07 -11.96
CA LYS A 44 -6.57 -9.86 -10.72
C LYS A 44 -5.11 -9.95 -10.25
N ALA A 45 -4.17 -9.40 -11.01
CA ALA A 45 -2.79 -9.29 -10.59
C ALA A 45 -2.63 -8.20 -9.53
N GLN A 46 -1.73 -8.41 -8.56
CA GLN A 46 -1.21 -7.31 -7.76
C GLN A 46 0.03 -6.77 -8.47
N ALA A 47 -0.06 -5.57 -9.04
CA ALA A 47 1.03 -4.96 -9.82
C ALA A 47 1.33 -3.53 -9.34
N ASP A 48 2.61 -3.18 -9.27
CA ASP A 48 3.08 -1.78 -9.08
C ASP A 48 3.40 -1.09 -10.42
N GLY A 49 3.04 -1.73 -11.54
CA GLY A 49 3.25 -1.26 -12.92
C GLY A 49 2.15 -1.76 -13.86
N SER A 50 2.35 -1.56 -15.16
CA SER A 50 1.40 -2.03 -16.18
C SER A 50 1.53 -3.53 -16.42
N VAL A 51 0.38 -4.17 -16.67
CA VAL A 51 0.27 -5.58 -17.05
C VAL A 51 -0.54 -5.65 -18.34
N SER A 52 -0.09 -6.42 -19.32
CA SER A 52 -0.84 -6.66 -20.56
C SER A 52 -0.71 -8.12 -20.98
N ALA A 53 -1.82 -8.70 -21.45
CA ALA A 53 -1.82 -10.01 -22.10
C ALA A 53 -1.55 -9.82 -23.59
N THR A 54 -0.76 -10.72 -24.17
CA THR A 54 -0.40 -10.83 -25.61
C THR A 54 0.41 -9.67 -26.20
N ASN A 55 0.24 -8.44 -25.72
CA ASN A 55 0.97 -7.27 -26.20
C ASN A 55 1.97 -6.77 -25.16
N CYS A 56 3.05 -6.18 -25.66
CA CYS A 56 4.08 -5.54 -24.86
C CYS A 56 3.53 -4.25 -24.24
N VAL A 57 3.64 -4.12 -22.90
CA VAL A 57 3.16 -2.94 -22.16
C VAL A 57 3.84 -1.64 -22.56
N ARG A 58 5.01 -1.70 -23.22
CA ARG A 58 5.76 -0.51 -23.64
C ARG A 58 5.44 -0.08 -25.07
N CYS A 59 5.54 -0.98 -26.04
CA CYS A 59 5.41 -0.61 -27.45
C CYS A 59 4.01 -0.90 -28.03
N GLY A 60 3.16 -1.61 -27.29
CA GLY A 60 1.82 -2.00 -27.73
C GLY A 60 1.80 -3.08 -28.82
N GLN A 61 2.95 -3.59 -29.25
CA GLN A 61 3.07 -4.64 -30.26
C GLN A 61 2.93 -6.04 -29.64
N PRO A 62 2.60 -7.08 -30.44
CA PRO A 62 2.62 -8.46 -29.97
C PRO A 62 3.96 -8.82 -29.34
N VAL A 63 3.91 -9.58 -28.24
CA VAL A 63 5.11 -9.95 -27.49
C VAL A 63 6.05 -10.80 -28.32
N THR A 64 7.33 -10.45 -28.27
CA THR A 64 8.43 -11.21 -28.85
C THR A 64 9.46 -11.51 -27.76
N LEU A 65 9.93 -12.76 -27.68
CA LEU A 65 10.84 -13.21 -26.64
C LEU A 65 11.87 -14.17 -27.22
N GLY A 66 13.11 -13.70 -27.30
CA GLY A 66 14.23 -14.46 -27.88
C GLY A 66 14.16 -14.55 -29.40
N GLY A 67 13.61 -13.54 -30.07
CA GLY A 67 13.41 -13.49 -31.52
C GLY A 67 12.15 -14.19 -32.02
N GLU A 68 11.35 -14.79 -31.12
CA GLU A 68 10.14 -15.51 -31.47
C GLU A 68 8.89 -14.79 -30.96
N ALA A 69 7.87 -14.70 -31.81
CA ALA A 69 6.55 -14.21 -31.40
C ALA A 69 5.90 -15.20 -30.42
N ARG A 70 5.36 -14.68 -29.32
CA ARG A 70 4.70 -15.48 -28.29
C ARG A 70 3.20 -15.20 -28.31
N ALA A 71 2.44 -16.16 -28.84
CA ALA A 71 0.98 -16.05 -28.90
C ALA A 71 0.33 -16.02 -27.50
N ARG A 72 0.96 -16.67 -26.52
CA ARG A 72 0.52 -16.71 -25.12
C ARG A 72 1.57 -16.06 -24.24
N ALA A 73 1.35 -14.82 -23.85
CA ALA A 73 2.31 -14.10 -23.01
C ALA A 73 1.63 -13.07 -22.11
N ILE A 74 2.28 -12.83 -20.97
CA ILE A 74 2.02 -11.68 -20.12
C ILE A 74 3.26 -10.79 -20.14
N SER A 75 3.05 -9.50 -20.39
CA SER A 75 4.06 -8.46 -20.36
C SER A 75 3.85 -7.56 -19.13
N VAL A 76 4.93 -7.23 -18.40
CA VAL A 76 4.88 -6.40 -17.18
C VAL A 76 6.00 -5.36 -17.13
N SER A 77 5.70 -4.16 -16.60
CA SER A 77 6.67 -3.07 -16.42
C SER A 77 7.11 -2.84 -14.97
N GLY A 78 6.57 -3.61 -14.03
CA GLY A 78 6.81 -3.48 -12.60
C GLY A 78 6.72 -4.83 -11.89
N THR A 79 6.89 -4.83 -10.57
CA THR A 79 6.64 -5.99 -9.74
C THR A 79 5.20 -6.44 -9.86
N THR A 80 4.98 -7.68 -10.29
CA THR A 80 3.64 -8.25 -10.47
C THR A 80 3.54 -9.60 -9.81
N ARG A 81 2.42 -9.86 -9.15
CA ARG A 81 2.16 -11.09 -8.40
C ARG A 81 0.79 -11.67 -8.73
N TRP A 82 0.74 -12.99 -8.91
CA TRP A 82 -0.49 -13.78 -8.93
C TRP A 82 -0.41 -14.86 -7.87
N PHE A 83 -1.54 -15.16 -7.24
CA PHE A 83 -1.65 -16.25 -6.26
C PHE A 83 -2.64 -17.28 -6.75
N ILE A 84 -2.28 -18.55 -6.55
CA ILE A 84 -3.01 -19.68 -7.13
C ILE A 84 -3.19 -20.73 -6.04
N SER A 85 -4.45 -20.92 -5.64
CA SER A 85 -4.85 -22.03 -4.79
C SER A 85 -4.76 -23.32 -5.60
N LEU A 86 -4.20 -24.34 -4.96
CA LEU A 86 -4.01 -25.66 -5.52
C LEU A 86 -4.85 -26.67 -4.72
N PRO A 87 -5.33 -27.75 -5.36
CA PRO A 87 -6.08 -28.81 -4.68
C PRO A 87 -5.22 -29.67 -3.73
N GLY A 88 -3.90 -29.43 -3.66
CA GLY A 88 -2.93 -30.20 -2.89
C GLY A 88 -2.47 -31.52 -3.55
N THR A 89 -3.17 -32.00 -4.57
CA THR A 89 -2.87 -33.26 -5.28
C THR A 89 -1.99 -33.03 -6.51
N GLY A 90 -0.66 -32.96 -6.32
CA GLY A 90 0.31 -32.92 -7.41
C GLY A 90 0.17 -31.73 -8.37
N GLY A 91 1.00 -31.70 -9.42
CA GLY A 91 0.89 -30.75 -10.52
C GLY A 91 2.22 -30.12 -10.93
N THR A 92 2.22 -29.44 -12.08
CA THR A 92 3.41 -28.75 -12.60
C THR A 92 3.09 -27.34 -13.07
N PHE A 93 4.07 -26.46 -12.89
CA PHE A 93 4.10 -25.14 -13.52
C PHE A 93 5.18 -25.11 -14.58
N THR A 94 4.85 -24.66 -15.79
CA THR A 94 5.81 -24.48 -16.88
C THR A 94 5.66 -23.10 -17.49
N ALA A 95 6.76 -22.47 -17.92
CA ALA A 95 6.75 -21.18 -18.61
C ALA A 95 8.07 -20.88 -19.32
N ILE A 96 8.12 -19.77 -20.05
CA ILE A 96 9.35 -19.16 -20.55
C ILE A 96 9.41 -17.72 -20.04
N ALA A 97 10.48 -17.38 -19.33
CA ALA A 97 10.68 -16.07 -18.71
C ALA A 97 11.81 -15.30 -19.38
N GLY A 98 11.65 -13.98 -19.51
CA GLY A 98 12.72 -13.10 -19.98
C GLY A 98 12.22 -11.70 -20.23
N PHE A 99 12.81 -11.01 -21.21
CA PHE A 99 12.42 -9.67 -21.60
C PHE A 99 11.80 -9.66 -22.97
N ASP A 100 10.84 -8.77 -23.18
CA ASP A 100 10.36 -8.51 -24.53
C ASP A 100 11.51 -7.96 -25.39
N ASP A 101 11.66 -8.45 -26.63
CA ASP A 101 12.80 -8.13 -27.49
C ASP A 101 12.89 -6.65 -27.86
N CYS A 102 11.80 -5.87 -27.77
CA CYS A 102 11.91 -4.43 -27.95
C CYS A 102 12.53 -3.70 -26.74
N THR A 103 12.95 -4.43 -25.69
CA THR A 103 13.53 -3.87 -24.47
C THR A 103 14.96 -3.42 -24.67
N PRO A 104 15.27 -2.11 -24.49
CA PRO A 104 16.64 -1.64 -24.66
C PRO A 104 17.57 -2.24 -23.60
N THR A 105 18.75 -2.66 -24.02
CA THR A 105 19.76 -3.32 -23.17
C THR A 105 20.52 -2.35 -22.25
N ASN A 106 20.53 -1.05 -22.58
CA ASN A 106 21.33 -0.02 -21.90
C ASN A 106 20.55 0.81 -20.87
N THR A 107 19.62 0.19 -20.14
CA THR A 107 18.68 0.89 -19.24
C THR A 107 18.79 0.51 -17.77
N GLY A 108 19.64 -0.46 -17.43
CA GLY A 108 19.65 -1.07 -16.11
C GLY A 108 18.40 -1.91 -15.83
N ALA A 109 17.66 -2.31 -16.87
CA ALA A 109 16.52 -3.21 -16.74
C ALA A 109 16.96 -4.57 -16.17
N GLN A 110 16.21 -5.06 -15.19
CA GLN A 110 16.44 -6.35 -14.56
C GLN A 110 15.12 -6.96 -14.09
N ALA A 111 15.00 -8.28 -14.25
CA ALA A 111 13.83 -9.02 -13.81
C ALA A 111 14.23 -10.30 -13.06
N VAL A 112 13.49 -10.63 -12.00
CA VAL A 112 13.56 -11.93 -11.33
C VAL A 112 12.18 -12.58 -11.42
N PHE A 113 12.13 -13.82 -11.88
CA PHE A 113 10.92 -14.63 -11.97
C PHE A 113 10.99 -15.68 -10.89
N SER A 114 9.94 -15.84 -10.09
CA SER A 114 9.94 -16.78 -8.98
C SER A 114 8.58 -17.45 -8.82
N ILE A 115 8.64 -18.73 -8.46
CA ILE A 115 7.51 -19.49 -7.94
C ILE A 115 7.76 -19.65 -6.45
N ILE A 116 6.88 -19.09 -5.64
CA ILE A 116 6.98 -19.10 -4.19
C ILE A 116 5.80 -19.86 -3.61
N ALA A 117 5.98 -20.38 -2.40
CA ALA A 117 4.92 -20.93 -1.58
C ALA A 117 5.14 -20.45 -0.14
N PRO A 118 4.16 -20.61 0.76
CA PRO A 118 4.34 -20.38 2.18
C PRO A 118 5.67 -20.88 2.73
N GLY A 119 6.45 -19.98 3.33
CA GLY A 119 7.74 -20.29 3.94
C GLY A 119 8.86 -20.80 3.00
N THR A 120 8.66 -20.84 1.68
CA THR A 120 9.67 -21.43 0.77
C THR A 120 9.68 -20.84 -0.66
N SER A 121 10.85 -20.87 -1.28
CA SER A 121 11.02 -20.60 -2.72
C SER A 121 11.01 -21.92 -3.47
N VAL A 122 9.99 -22.15 -4.30
CA VAL A 122 9.87 -23.36 -5.13
C VAL A 122 10.82 -23.31 -6.31
N TRP A 123 10.94 -22.15 -6.95
CA TRP A 123 11.83 -21.95 -8.10
C TRP A 123 12.17 -20.46 -8.29
N THR A 124 13.37 -20.16 -8.80
CA THR A 124 13.75 -18.80 -9.19
C THR A 124 14.63 -18.80 -10.44
N SER A 125 14.47 -17.79 -11.30
CA SER A 125 15.31 -17.59 -12.48
C SER A 125 16.70 -17.03 -12.14
N GLY A 126 16.85 -16.49 -10.92
CA GLY A 126 17.87 -15.48 -10.64
C GLY A 126 17.62 -14.20 -11.45
N ALA A 127 18.55 -13.26 -11.37
CA ALA A 127 18.46 -12.00 -12.10
C ALA A 127 18.69 -12.19 -13.61
N LEU A 128 17.71 -11.79 -14.42
CA LEU A 128 17.81 -11.69 -15.87
C LEU A 128 17.91 -10.22 -16.32
N ARG A 129 18.59 -10.00 -17.44
CA ARG A 129 18.72 -8.73 -18.16
C ARG A 129 18.20 -8.87 -19.59
N PRO A 130 17.92 -7.76 -20.31
CA PRO A 130 17.34 -7.84 -21.65
C PRO A 130 18.18 -8.62 -22.68
N GLN A 131 19.49 -8.67 -22.52
CA GLN A 131 20.39 -9.42 -23.40
C GLN A 131 20.49 -10.92 -23.08
N ASP A 132 19.95 -11.35 -21.94
CA ASP A 132 20.06 -12.74 -21.52
C ASP A 132 19.07 -13.60 -22.30
N ALA A 133 19.48 -14.83 -22.63
CA ALA A 133 18.60 -15.78 -23.27
C ALA A 133 17.38 -16.10 -22.37
N PRO A 134 16.17 -16.30 -22.94
CA PRO A 134 14.99 -16.67 -22.17
C PRO A 134 15.23 -17.93 -21.33
N ARG A 135 14.65 -17.96 -20.12
CA ARG A 135 14.75 -19.08 -19.18
C ARG A 135 13.47 -19.90 -19.17
N ARG A 136 13.59 -21.21 -19.35
CA ARG A 136 12.48 -22.13 -19.13
C ARG A 136 12.25 -22.31 -17.63
N ILE A 137 10.99 -22.28 -17.24
CA ILE A 137 10.52 -22.58 -15.90
C ILE A 137 9.87 -23.95 -15.95
N GLU A 138 10.24 -24.81 -15.00
CA GLU A 138 9.56 -26.07 -14.71
C GLU A 138 9.61 -26.27 -13.19
N ALA A 139 8.45 -26.29 -12.54
CA ALA A 139 8.34 -26.39 -11.10
C ALA A 139 7.26 -27.40 -10.70
N ALA A 140 7.61 -28.32 -9.80
CA ALA A 140 6.66 -29.26 -9.21
C ALA A 140 5.82 -28.56 -8.14
N LEU A 141 4.52 -28.80 -8.14
CA LEU A 141 3.54 -28.13 -7.27
C LEU A 141 2.94 -29.04 -6.19
N GLY A 142 3.40 -30.30 -6.11
CA GLY A 142 2.82 -31.30 -5.22
C GLY A 142 2.92 -30.91 -3.75
N GLY A 143 1.82 -31.12 -3.01
CA GLY A 143 1.76 -30.85 -1.57
C GLY A 143 1.64 -29.37 -1.20
N LEU A 144 1.65 -28.44 -2.17
CA LEU A 144 1.49 -27.02 -1.92
C LEU A 144 0.01 -26.64 -1.94
N PRO A 145 -0.50 -25.94 -0.91
CA PRO A 145 -1.90 -25.48 -0.90
C PRO A 145 -2.11 -24.20 -1.73
N VAL A 146 -1.05 -23.42 -1.91
CA VAL A 146 -1.02 -22.19 -2.68
C VAL A 146 0.38 -21.94 -3.24
N ILE A 147 0.46 -21.34 -4.42
CA ILE A 147 1.69 -20.76 -4.96
C ILE A 147 1.50 -19.29 -5.33
N GLY A 148 2.60 -18.54 -5.27
CA GLY A 148 2.74 -17.22 -5.85
C GLY A 148 3.62 -17.27 -7.10
N ILE A 149 3.17 -16.68 -8.20
CA ILE A 149 4.02 -16.35 -9.35
C ILE A 149 4.40 -14.88 -9.20
N VAL A 150 5.69 -14.63 -9.05
CA VAL A 150 6.23 -13.30 -8.80
C VAL A 150 7.19 -12.92 -9.91
N ILE A 151 6.96 -11.75 -10.51
CA ILE A 151 7.88 -11.12 -11.45
C ILE A 151 8.33 -9.82 -10.82
N GLU A 152 9.59 -9.71 -10.41
CA GLU A 152 10.18 -8.48 -9.90
C GLU A 152 10.88 -7.75 -11.04
N CYS A 153 10.19 -6.81 -11.68
CA CYS A 153 10.73 -6.06 -12.83
C CYS A 153 11.12 -4.64 -12.41
N ARG A 154 12.36 -4.23 -12.69
CA ARG A 154 12.89 -2.90 -12.37
C ARG A 154 13.76 -2.33 -13.48
N GLY A 155 13.98 -1.03 -13.44
CA GLY A 155 14.84 -0.30 -14.37
C GLY A 155 14.05 0.45 -15.45
N ARG A 156 14.72 1.40 -16.12
CA ARG A 156 14.02 2.28 -17.06
C ARG A 156 13.54 1.50 -18.28
N ARG A 157 12.29 1.71 -18.68
CA ARG A 157 11.71 1.04 -19.86
C ARG A 157 11.81 -0.49 -19.77
N ALA A 158 11.90 -1.07 -18.58
CA ALA A 158 11.96 -2.53 -18.41
C ALA A 158 10.62 -3.14 -18.81
N THR A 159 10.67 -4.27 -19.53
CA THR A 159 9.46 -5.01 -19.91
C THR A 159 9.72 -6.51 -19.83
N ALA A 160 9.41 -7.08 -18.67
CA ALA A 160 9.53 -8.50 -18.42
C ALA A 160 8.37 -9.25 -19.06
N VAL A 161 8.63 -10.48 -19.48
CA VAL A 161 7.68 -11.35 -20.17
C VAL A 161 7.67 -12.71 -19.50
N LEU A 162 6.47 -13.22 -19.28
CA LEU A 162 6.21 -14.61 -18.95
C LEU A 162 5.33 -15.21 -20.06
N ALA A 163 5.93 -16.06 -20.89
CA ALA A 163 5.31 -16.68 -22.05
C ALA A 163 5.01 -18.17 -21.83
N ASP A 164 4.02 -18.67 -22.57
CA ASP A 164 3.61 -20.08 -22.61
C ASP A 164 3.38 -20.69 -21.23
N ALA A 165 2.91 -19.85 -20.33
CA ALA A 165 2.94 -20.13 -18.91
C ALA A 165 1.68 -20.89 -18.51
N LYS A 166 1.86 -22.08 -17.93
CA LYS A 166 0.85 -23.14 -17.83
C LYS A 166 0.95 -23.87 -16.50
N ILE A 167 -0.20 -24.09 -15.88
CA ILE A 167 -0.37 -24.92 -14.68
C ILE A 167 -1.13 -26.18 -15.05
N ASP A 168 -0.47 -27.31 -14.89
CA ASP A 168 -1.11 -28.62 -15.02
C ASP A 168 -1.42 -29.15 -13.61
N ALA A 169 -2.55 -28.70 -13.07
CA ALA A 169 -3.08 -29.09 -11.76
C ALA A 169 -4.62 -29.02 -11.77
N PRO A 170 -5.32 -30.15 -11.97
CA PRO A 170 -6.79 -30.16 -12.07
C PRO A 170 -7.45 -29.57 -10.82
N GLY A 171 -8.25 -28.51 -10.99
CA GLY A 171 -8.94 -27.85 -9.89
C GLY A 171 -8.19 -26.67 -9.25
N ALA A 172 -7.00 -26.32 -9.74
CA ALA A 172 -6.33 -25.08 -9.35
C ALA A 172 -7.18 -23.83 -9.66
N ARG A 173 -7.05 -22.77 -8.86
CA ARG A 173 -7.82 -21.53 -9.01
C ARG A 173 -6.96 -20.32 -8.67
N ILE A 174 -7.04 -19.27 -9.47
CA ILE A 174 -6.46 -17.96 -9.12
C ILE A 174 -7.25 -17.40 -7.95
N VAL A 175 -6.54 -16.94 -6.93
CA VAL A 175 -7.12 -16.29 -5.75
C VAL A 175 -6.63 -14.85 -5.65
N PRO A 176 -7.48 -13.91 -5.19
CA PRO A 176 -7.05 -12.54 -4.93
C PRO A 176 -5.91 -12.51 -3.90
N ALA A 177 -4.93 -11.61 -4.07
CA ALA A 177 -3.84 -11.41 -3.11
C ALA A 177 -4.32 -10.99 -1.70
N SER A 178 -5.57 -10.53 -1.59
CA SER A 178 -6.24 -10.18 -0.33
C SER A 178 -6.86 -11.37 0.40
N ASP A 179 -6.82 -12.58 -0.18
CA ASP A 179 -7.38 -13.77 0.46
C ASP A 179 -6.50 -14.18 1.65
N ALA A 180 -7.10 -14.19 2.85
CA ALA A 180 -6.41 -14.40 4.12
C ALA A 180 -5.70 -15.77 4.19
N ALA A 181 -6.20 -16.77 3.45
CA ALA A 181 -5.56 -18.09 3.34
C ALA A 181 -4.20 -18.05 2.63
N VAL A 182 -3.94 -17.03 1.80
CA VAL A 182 -2.66 -16.80 1.11
C VAL A 182 -1.70 -16.00 1.99
N GLN A 183 -2.22 -15.03 2.74
CA GLN A 183 -1.41 -14.18 3.63
C GLN A 183 -1.01 -14.88 4.93
N GLY A 184 -1.78 -15.88 5.36
CA GLY A 184 -1.58 -16.56 6.65
C GLY A 184 -0.22 -17.24 6.84
N ASP A 185 0.56 -17.42 5.78
CA ASP A 185 1.71 -18.34 5.83
C ASP A 185 2.91 -17.92 4.97
N MET A 186 2.96 -16.65 4.53
CA MET A 186 4.23 -16.03 4.09
C MET A 186 5.22 -15.81 5.26
N GLY A 187 4.79 -16.16 6.48
CA GLY A 187 5.54 -16.02 7.72
C GLY A 187 5.75 -14.54 8.05
N ILE A 188 5.05 -14.02 9.06
CA ILE A 188 5.54 -12.82 9.73
C ILE A 188 6.89 -13.22 10.35
N LEU A 189 8.00 -12.95 9.64
CA LEU A 189 9.35 -13.24 10.12
C LEU A 189 9.75 -12.32 11.29
N THR A 190 8.98 -11.26 11.52
CA THR A 190 9.14 -10.47 12.73
C THR A 190 8.64 -11.28 13.93
N PRO A 191 9.43 -11.39 15.01
CA PRO A 191 8.96 -11.99 16.24
C PRO A 191 7.62 -11.40 16.68
N PRO A 192 6.75 -12.20 17.33
CA PRO A 192 5.52 -11.66 17.89
C PRO A 192 5.84 -10.49 18.82
N GLU A 193 4.93 -9.51 18.83
CA GLU A 193 5.03 -8.37 19.73
C GLU A 193 5.08 -8.87 21.17
N ARG A 194 5.99 -8.31 21.97
CA ARG A 194 6.10 -8.65 23.38
C ARG A 194 4.92 -8.04 24.15
N PRO A 195 4.40 -8.72 25.19
CA PRO A 195 3.29 -8.19 25.97
C PRO A 195 3.69 -6.96 26.79
N GLU A 196 4.94 -6.85 27.25
CA GLU A 196 5.39 -5.72 28.07
C GLU A 196 5.51 -4.41 27.27
N PRO A 197 5.29 -3.24 27.90
CA PRO A 197 5.44 -1.97 27.23
C PRO A 197 6.88 -1.75 26.78
N ARG A 198 7.06 -1.26 25.56
CA ARG A 198 8.35 -0.81 25.04
C ARG A 198 8.16 0.48 24.28
N ILE A 199 8.81 1.54 24.76
CA ILE A 199 8.88 2.79 24.02
C ILE A 199 9.79 2.53 22.80
N ASN A 200 9.36 2.88 21.60
CA ASN A 200 10.09 2.71 20.33
C ASN A 200 10.61 4.05 19.77
N ALA A 201 11.47 3.99 18.76
CA ALA A 201 11.89 5.19 18.04
C ALA A 201 10.70 5.84 17.29
N PRO A 202 10.74 7.14 16.97
CA PRO A 202 11.82 8.08 17.28
C PRO A 202 11.85 8.54 18.76
N ARG A 203 13.06 8.80 19.25
CA ARG A 203 13.33 9.38 20.60
C ARG A 203 13.48 10.90 20.59
N VAL A 204 13.27 11.52 19.43
CA VAL A 204 13.33 12.96 19.24
C VAL A 204 12.24 13.39 18.25
N PHE A 205 11.54 14.47 18.57
CA PHE A 205 10.52 15.08 17.73
C PHE A 205 10.83 16.57 17.54
N GLY A 206 10.77 17.05 16.30
CA GLY A 206 10.98 18.45 15.96
C GLY A 206 9.68 19.13 15.57
N VAL A 207 9.42 20.32 16.11
CA VAL A 207 8.25 21.14 15.80
C VAL A 207 8.66 22.61 15.69
N ARG A 208 7.99 23.40 14.85
CA ARG A 208 8.23 24.84 14.78
C ARG A 208 7.61 25.53 16.00
N PRO A 209 8.26 26.57 16.57
CA PRO A 209 7.65 27.34 17.65
C PRO A 209 6.30 27.94 17.23
N GLY A 210 5.27 27.74 18.04
CA GLY A 210 3.88 28.17 17.81
C GLY A 210 3.07 27.26 16.89
N ALA A 211 3.67 26.23 16.28
CA ALA A 211 2.92 25.25 15.50
C ALA A 211 2.22 24.23 16.41
N PRO A 212 1.06 23.67 16.00
CA PRO A 212 0.44 22.56 16.69
C PRO A 212 1.36 21.35 16.79
N VAL A 213 1.42 20.74 17.98
CA VAL A 213 2.06 19.44 18.18
C VAL A 213 1.05 18.35 17.84
N LEU A 214 1.43 17.49 16.91
CA LEU A 214 0.71 16.27 16.57
C LEU A 214 1.72 15.13 16.62
N PHE A 215 1.83 14.46 17.77
CA PHE A 215 2.79 13.37 17.94
C PHE A 215 2.27 12.32 18.90
N THR A 216 2.21 11.06 18.47
CA THR A 216 1.91 9.92 19.36
C THR A 216 3.23 9.32 19.82
N VAL A 217 3.43 9.18 21.12
CA VAL A 217 4.62 8.49 21.63
C VAL A 217 4.59 7.03 21.16
N PRO A 218 5.60 6.55 20.41
CA PRO A 218 5.60 5.18 19.91
C PRO A 218 5.81 4.22 21.08
N VAL A 219 4.76 3.51 21.50
CA VAL A 219 4.85 2.53 22.58
C VAL A 219 4.10 1.25 22.17
N SER A 220 4.86 0.18 21.97
CA SER A 220 4.35 -1.18 21.75
C SER A 220 4.11 -1.88 23.10
N GLY A 221 3.37 -2.98 23.09
CA GLY A 221 2.95 -3.76 24.24
C GLY A 221 1.43 -3.89 24.30
N GLU A 222 0.95 -4.88 25.04
CA GLU A 222 -0.48 -5.16 25.17
C GLU A 222 -1.24 -3.95 25.77
N ARG A 223 -2.47 -3.77 25.29
CA ARG A 223 -3.42 -2.77 25.80
C ARG A 223 -4.48 -3.49 26.68
N PRO A 224 -5.05 -2.83 27.71
CA PRO A 224 -4.90 -1.42 28.06
C PRO A 224 -3.51 -1.10 28.64
N MET A 225 -3.03 0.10 28.35
CA MET A 225 -1.73 0.61 28.81
C MET A 225 -1.88 2.08 29.18
N LYS A 226 -1.24 2.48 30.27
CA LYS A 226 -1.17 3.86 30.72
C LYS A 226 0.19 4.46 30.37
N ILE A 227 0.18 5.60 29.70
CA ILE A 227 1.37 6.35 29.31
C ILE A 227 1.37 7.68 30.08
N THR A 228 2.47 8.00 30.77
CA THR A 228 2.61 9.27 31.49
C THR A 228 3.93 9.95 31.12
N ALA A 229 4.02 11.25 31.42
CA ALA A 229 5.20 12.07 31.18
C ALA A 229 5.59 12.83 32.44
N GLU A 230 6.88 12.83 32.77
CA GLU A 230 7.47 13.76 33.73
C GLU A 230 8.22 14.87 32.97
N ARG A 231 8.18 16.10 33.50
CA ARG A 231 8.81 17.29 32.91
C ARG A 231 8.27 17.64 31.51
N LEU A 232 6.97 17.42 31.30
CA LEU A 232 6.30 17.87 30.08
C LEU A 232 6.32 19.41 30.04
N PRO A 233 6.83 20.05 28.97
CA PRO A 233 6.89 21.50 28.90
C PRO A 233 5.50 22.13 28.89
N ALA A 234 5.38 23.31 29.50
CA ALA A 234 4.13 24.06 29.51
C ALA A 234 3.64 24.33 28.08
N GLY A 235 2.33 24.22 27.88
CA GLY A 235 1.69 24.31 26.56
C GLY A 235 1.48 22.98 25.86
N LEU A 236 2.03 21.87 26.38
CA LEU A 236 1.75 20.52 25.90
C LEU A 236 0.87 19.73 26.88
N VAL A 237 0.07 18.84 26.32
CA VAL A 237 -0.74 17.86 27.03
C VAL A 237 -0.44 16.47 26.48
N LEU A 238 -0.35 15.47 27.35
CA LEU A 238 -0.27 14.06 26.99
C LEU A 238 -1.59 13.37 27.37
N ASP A 239 -2.26 12.75 26.39
CA ASP A 239 -3.34 11.81 26.67
C ASP A 239 -2.76 10.49 27.20
N PRO A 240 -3.11 10.06 28.43
CA PRO A 240 -2.50 8.89 29.03
C PRO A 240 -2.97 7.56 28.47
N THR A 241 -4.08 7.53 27.73
CA THR A 241 -4.64 6.33 27.11
C THR A 241 -4.01 6.10 25.74
N THR A 242 -3.95 7.17 24.94
CA THR A 242 -3.47 7.09 23.54
C THR A 242 -1.98 7.38 23.40
N GLY A 243 -1.36 8.04 24.39
CA GLY A 243 0.03 8.52 24.30
C GLY A 243 0.19 9.72 23.36
N ARG A 244 -0.90 10.41 22.99
CA ARG A 244 -0.88 11.55 22.08
C ARG A 244 -0.46 12.82 22.80
N LEU A 245 0.59 13.45 22.28
CA LEU A 245 1.00 14.79 22.62
C LEU A 245 0.28 15.79 21.71
N SER A 246 -0.32 16.80 22.32
CA SER A 246 -1.00 17.92 21.68
C SER A 246 -0.66 19.25 22.35
N GLY A 247 -1.08 20.36 21.74
CA GLY A 247 -0.80 21.72 22.21
C GLY A 247 0.22 22.43 21.33
N SER A 248 0.97 23.40 21.88
CA SER A 248 2.01 24.12 21.14
C SER A 248 3.11 24.64 22.06
N LEU A 249 4.31 24.81 21.52
CA LEU A 249 5.46 25.40 22.22
C LEU A 249 5.78 26.75 21.60
N THR A 250 5.59 27.84 22.33
CA THR A 250 5.91 29.19 21.83
C THR A 250 7.40 29.50 21.84
N ASN A 251 8.12 28.97 22.84
CA ASN A 251 9.55 29.19 23.00
C ASN A 251 10.36 28.11 22.28
N ALA A 252 11.38 28.54 21.53
CA ALA A 252 12.37 27.64 20.97
C ALA A 252 13.18 26.97 22.09
N GLY A 253 13.57 25.71 21.88
CA GLY A 253 14.34 24.97 22.89
C GLY A 253 14.31 23.47 22.70
N ARG A 254 15.11 22.78 23.51
CA ARG A 254 15.15 21.32 23.60
C ARG A 254 14.63 20.90 24.97
N PHE A 255 13.52 20.17 24.99
CA PHE A 255 12.84 19.71 26.19
C PHE A 255 12.97 18.19 26.29
N VAL A 256 13.60 17.69 27.35
CA VAL A 256 13.74 16.25 27.59
C VAL A 256 12.64 15.79 28.53
N VAL A 257 11.68 15.07 27.98
CA VAL A 257 10.51 14.54 28.68
C VAL A 257 10.76 13.08 29.01
N LYS A 258 10.56 12.68 30.26
CA LYS A 258 10.67 11.26 30.62
C LYS A 258 9.29 10.62 30.45
N ILE A 259 9.18 9.70 29.49
CA ILE A 259 7.97 8.91 29.27
C ILE A 259 8.02 7.65 30.11
N ILE A 260 6.88 7.28 30.68
CA ILE A 260 6.66 6.05 31.43
C ILE A 260 5.46 5.35 30.80
N ALA A 261 5.59 4.06 30.51
CA ALA A 261 4.50 3.25 30.00
C ALA A 261 4.32 1.98 30.85
N GLU A 262 3.09 1.67 31.20
CA GLU A 262 2.75 0.59 32.13
C GLU A 262 1.49 -0.15 31.67
N ASN A 263 1.54 -1.48 31.65
CA ASN A 263 0.41 -2.36 31.43
C ASN A 263 0.47 -3.56 32.41
N ALA A 264 -0.41 -4.56 32.24
CA ALA A 264 -0.45 -5.73 33.12
C ALA A 264 0.82 -6.60 33.09
N ALA A 265 1.57 -6.59 31.98
CA ALA A 265 2.76 -7.40 31.79
C ALA A 265 4.04 -6.71 32.30
N GLY A 266 4.04 -5.39 32.44
CA GLY A 266 5.18 -4.69 33.02
C GLY A 266 5.18 -3.18 32.82
N LYS A 267 6.36 -2.60 33.02
CA LYS A 267 6.60 -1.16 32.98
C LYS A 267 7.93 -0.86 32.31
N CYS A 268 7.96 0.20 31.50
CA CYS A 268 9.20 0.75 30.98
C CYS A 268 9.21 2.28 31.08
N HIS A 269 10.39 2.88 30.97
CA HIS A 269 10.54 4.32 30.86
C HIS A 269 11.66 4.68 29.88
N GLY A 270 11.65 5.91 29.39
CA GLY A 270 12.64 6.40 28.45
C GLY A 270 12.47 7.87 28.16
N ASP A 271 13.53 8.50 27.68
CA ASP A 271 13.51 9.93 27.37
C ASP A 271 13.03 10.19 25.93
N LEU A 272 12.17 11.20 25.78
CA LEU A 272 11.75 11.77 24.51
C LEU A 272 12.19 13.23 24.47
N ALA A 273 13.02 13.60 23.49
CA ALA A 273 13.40 14.99 23.27
C ALA A 273 12.39 15.68 22.33
N ILE A 274 11.73 16.73 22.80
CA ILE A 274 10.90 17.61 21.99
C ILE A 274 11.72 18.86 21.68
N VAL A 275 11.94 19.16 20.40
CA VAL A 275 12.78 20.27 19.95
C VAL A 275 11.90 21.28 19.21
N ALA A 276 11.66 22.42 19.85
CA ALA A 276 10.99 23.56 19.24
C ALA A 276 12.04 24.39 18.48
N SER A 277 12.09 24.29 17.15
CA SER A 277 13.04 25.02 16.30
C SER A 277 12.56 25.13 14.85
N ASN A 278 13.29 25.85 13.99
CA ASN A 278 13.02 25.86 12.54
C ASN A 278 13.49 24.59 11.81
N VAL A 279 14.11 23.66 12.52
CA VAL A 279 14.48 22.33 12.01
C VAL A 279 13.42 21.32 12.44
N ILE A 280 12.75 20.76 11.43
CA ILE A 280 11.78 19.66 11.55
C ILE A 280 12.38 18.38 10.96
N ALA A 281 11.66 17.25 11.07
CA ALA A 281 12.11 15.94 10.58
C ALA A 281 13.51 15.55 11.09
N LEU A 282 13.71 15.67 12.41
CA LEU A 282 14.98 15.32 13.09
C LEU A 282 15.33 13.83 13.02
N THR A 283 14.37 13.00 12.60
CA THR A 283 14.57 11.64 12.12
C THR A 283 13.88 11.49 10.77
N PRO A 284 14.29 10.51 9.94
CA PRO A 284 13.56 10.20 8.71
C PRO A 284 12.05 10.02 8.99
N PRO A 285 11.17 10.65 8.20
CA PRO A 285 9.73 10.45 8.34
C PRO A 285 9.36 9.01 7.97
N LEU A 286 8.54 8.36 8.80
CA LEU A 286 7.99 7.03 8.53
C LEU A 286 6.51 7.13 8.23
N GLY A 287 6.06 6.48 7.16
CA GLY A 287 4.69 6.57 6.69
C GLY A 287 4.44 5.76 5.44
N TRP A 288 3.33 6.07 4.78
CA TRP A 288 2.89 5.44 3.54
C TRP A 288 2.51 6.52 2.53
N ASN A 289 2.54 6.17 1.25
CA ASN A 289 2.18 7.03 0.14
C ASN A 289 1.29 6.26 -0.86
N SER A 290 0.27 6.95 -1.41
CA SER A 290 -0.77 6.34 -2.24
C SER A 290 -0.35 5.83 -3.61
N TRP A 291 0.75 6.35 -4.17
CA TRP A 291 1.07 6.15 -5.59
C TRP A 291 1.25 4.68 -5.97
N ASN A 292 2.08 3.93 -5.24
CA ASN A 292 2.40 2.56 -5.60
C ASN A 292 1.24 1.58 -5.40
N CYS A 293 0.22 1.96 -4.62
CA CYS A 293 -0.97 1.13 -4.42
C CYS A 293 -2.06 1.42 -5.46
N TRP A 294 -2.28 2.70 -5.78
CA TRP A 294 -3.48 3.11 -6.51
C TRP A 294 -3.22 4.02 -7.71
N ALA A 295 -2.02 4.59 -7.83
CA ALA A 295 -1.70 5.63 -8.82
C ALA A 295 -2.85 6.65 -8.91
N ARG A 296 -3.45 6.80 -10.10
CA ARG A 296 -4.54 7.76 -10.39
C ARG A 296 -5.87 7.41 -9.70
N ALA A 297 -6.03 6.19 -9.21
CA ALA A 297 -7.26 5.69 -8.60
C ALA A 297 -7.39 6.03 -7.10
N VAL A 298 -6.45 6.79 -6.51
CA VAL A 298 -6.57 7.29 -5.14
C VAL A 298 -7.80 8.19 -4.98
N ASP A 299 -8.51 8.05 -3.86
CA ASP A 299 -9.66 8.85 -3.44
C ASP A 299 -9.70 8.98 -1.90
N ASP A 300 -10.60 9.84 -1.39
CA ASP A 300 -10.79 10.10 0.05
C ASP A 300 -11.03 8.82 0.86
N ALA A 301 -11.93 7.96 0.40
CA ALA A 301 -12.31 6.73 1.12
C ALA A 301 -11.12 5.78 1.29
N LYS A 302 -10.31 5.63 0.24
CA LYS A 302 -9.07 4.83 0.28
C LYS A 302 -8.04 5.41 1.23
N VAL A 303 -7.89 6.74 1.28
CA VAL A 303 -6.96 7.40 2.23
C VAL A 303 -7.41 7.20 3.69
N ARG A 304 -8.71 7.31 3.97
CA ARG A 304 -9.26 6.99 5.30
C ARG A 304 -9.03 5.54 5.68
N ALA A 305 -9.27 4.62 4.76
CA ALA A 305 -9.03 3.20 4.97
C ALA A 305 -7.55 2.88 5.25
N ALA A 306 -6.62 3.57 4.59
CA ALA A 306 -5.18 3.44 4.88
C ALA A 306 -4.85 3.93 6.30
N ALA A 307 -5.43 5.07 6.73
CA ALA A 307 -5.25 5.60 8.07
C ALA A 307 -5.81 4.65 9.15
N ASP A 308 -7.00 4.06 8.92
CA ASP A 308 -7.57 3.02 9.77
C ASP A 308 -6.66 1.79 9.86
N ALA A 309 -6.16 1.31 8.72
CA ALA A 309 -5.28 0.15 8.67
C ALA A 309 -3.97 0.40 9.44
N PHE A 310 -3.40 1.60 9.34
CA PHE A 310 -2.20 1.99 10.09
C PHE A 310 -2.38 1.91 11.60
N VAL A 311 -3.50 2.43 12.11
CA VAL A 311 -3.82 2.36 13.54
C VAL A 311 -4.13 0.93 13.95
N LYS A 312 -4.96 0.21 13.18
CA LYS A 312 -5.35 -1.17 13.47
C LYS A 312 -4.15 -2.12 13.51
N ALA A 313 -3.19 -1.93 12.61
CA ALA A 313 -1.95 -2.71 12.57
C ALA A 313 -0.93 -2.28 13.63
N GLY A 314 -1.22 -1.25 14.44
CA GLY A 314 -0.34 -0.76 15.49
C GLY A 314 0.91 -0.06 14.98
N LEU A 315 1.02 0.28 13.69
CA LEU A 315 2.25 0.85 13.10
C LEU A 315 2.64 2.19 13.76
N ILE A 316 1.65 2.95 14.23
CA ILE A 316 1.87 4.20 14.97
C ILE A 316 2.69 3.98 16.27
N ASN A 317 2.57 2.80 16.89
CA ASN A 317 3.34 2.42 18.09
C ASN A 317 4.83 2.18 17.78
N TYR A 318 5.20 2.19 16.50
CA TYR A 318 6.56 2.04 15.98
C TYR A 318 7.03 3.27 15.16
N GLY A 319 6.33 4.40 15.29
CA GLY A 319 6.74 5.69 14.71
C GLY A 319 6.21 5.98 13.29
N TRP A 320 5.49 5.04 12.68
CA TRP A 320 4.85 5.25 11.37
C TRP A 320 3.65 6.18 11.52
N SER A 321 3.79 7.41 11.02
CA SER A 321 2.85 8.49 11.34
C SER A 321 2.35 9.29 10.15
N TYR A 322 2.90 9.14 8.95
CA TYR A 322 2.46 9.90 7.77
C TYR A 322 1.59 9.06 6.82
N ILE A 323 0.44 9.59 6.43
CA ILE A 323 -0.43 9.08 5.35
C ILE A 323 -0.39 10.10 4.22
N ASN A 324 0.37 9.83 3.16
CA ASN A 324 0.60 10.81 2.09
C ASN A 324 -0.25 10.49 0.85
N ILE A 325 -0.96 11.52 0.38
CA ILE A 325 -1.65 11.54 -0.91
C ILE A 325 -0.63 11.96 -1.98
N ASP A 326 -0.53 11.17 -3.04
CA ASP A 326 0.28 11.48 -4.22
C ASP A 326 -0.54 12.19 -5.33
N ASP A 327 -0.02 12.26 -6.55
CA ASP A 327 -0.64 12.93 -7.70
C ASP A 327 -2.09 12.48 -7.99
N CYS A 328 -2.82 13.26 -8.80
CA CYS A 328 -4.20 13.05 -9.25
C CYS A 328 -5.30 13.39 -8.23
N TRP A 329 -5.02 14.24 -7.24
CA TRP A 329 -6.04 14.81 -6.34
C TRP A 329 -6.52 16.19 -6.81
N GLU A 330 -5.70 16.85 -7.62
CA GLU A 330 -5.87 18.21 -8.09
C GLU A 330 -7.02 18.27 -9.11
N ALA A 331 -7.75 19.38 -9.08
CA ALA A 331 -8.63 19.78 -10.16
C ALA A 331 -7.99 20.94 -10.93
N GLY A 332 -8.42 22.16 -10.64
CA GLY A 332 -7.93 23.39 -11.24
C GLY A 332 -7.77 24.47 -10.17
N ARG A 333 -8.11 25.70 -10.52
CA ARG A 333 -8.10 26.84 -9.60
C ARG A 333 -9.49 27.46 -9.52
N ASP A 334 -9.85 27.97 -8.35
CA ASP A 334 -11.07 28.75 -8.17
C ASP A 334 -10.94 30.16 -8.77
N SER A 335 -11.99 30.98 -8.67
CA SER A 335 -11.99 32.35 -9.20
C SER A 335 -10.98 33.29 -8.51
N ASN A 336 -10.46 32.90 -7.35
CA ASN A 336 -9.45 33.65 -6.59
C ASN A 336 -8.02 33.12 -6.84
N GLY A 337 -7.88 32.07 -7.66
CA GLY A 337 -6.60 31.45 -8.01
C GLY A 337 -6.13 30.35 -7.05
N PHE A 338 -6.92 29.98 -6.03
CA PHE A 338 -6.57 28.90 -5.12
C PHE A 338 -6.76 27.54 -5.80
N ILE A 339 -5.80 26.65 -5.62
CA ILE A 339 -5.89 25.26 -6.11
C ILE A 339 -7.07 24.53 -5.45
N THR A 340 -7.82 23.77 -6.24
CA THR A 340 -8.98 22.99 -5.79
C THR A 340 -8.73 21.49 -5.94
N ALA A 341 -9.46 20.71 -5.15
CA ALA A 341 -9.47 19.25 -5.25
C ALA A 341 -10.56 18.77 -6.23
N ASN A 342 -10.33 17.62 -6.85
CA ASN A 342 -11.31 16.99 -7.75
C ASN A 342 -12.39 16.20 -6.99
N GLU A 343 -13.35 15.65 -7.72
CA GLU A 343 -14.54 14.96 -7.17
C GLU A 343 -14.21 13.74 -6.29
N LYS A 344 -13.00 13.18 -6.41
CA LYS A 344 -12.53 12.07 -5.56
C LYS A 344 -12.18 12.52 -4.14
N PHE A 345 -12.00 13.82 -3.94
CA PHE A 345 -11.62 14.45 -2.68
C PHE A 345 -12.53 15.65 -2.37
N PRO A 346 -13.81 15.41 -2.06
CA PRO A 346 -14.81 16.46 -1.94
C PRO A 346 -14.57 17.40 -0.74
N ASP A 347 -13.82 16.96 0.28
CA ASP A 347 -13.49 17.78 1.45
C ASP A 347 -12.11 17.42 2.03
N MET A 348 -11.08 18.11 1.54
CA MET A 348 -9.70 17.93 2.02
C MET A 348 -9.52 18.28 3.49
N LYS A 349 -10.29 19.25 4.02
CA LYS A 349 -10.15 19.67 5.42
C LYS A 349 -10.70 18.60 6.35
N ALA A 350 -11.86 18.04 6.03
CA ALA A 350 -12.44 16.93 6.78
C ALA A 350 -11.58 15.65 6.68
N LEU A 351 -10.90 15.43 5.55
CA LEU A 351 -9.93 14.34 5.41
C LEU A 351 -8.73 14.54 6.32
N CYS A 352 -8.13 15.74 6.35
CA CYS A 352 -7.02 16.05 7.24
C CYS A 352 -7.41 15.87 8.70
N GLY A 353 -8.54 16.45 9.12
CA GLY A 353 -9.06 16.30 10.48
C GLY A 353 -9.25 14.84 10.89
N TYR A 354 -9.79 14.00 10.00
CA TYR A 354 -9.96 12.58 10.28
C TYR A 354 -8.64 11.82 10.47
N VAL A 355 -7.62 12.12 9.67
CA VAL A 355 -6.29 11.51 9.83
C VAL A 355 -5.64 12.02 11.13
N HIS A 356 -5.79 13.31 11.43
CA HIS A 356 -5.32 13.91 12.68
C HIS A 356 -5.99 13.29 13.90
N ASP A 357 -7.29 13.03 13.86
CA ASP A 357 -8.05 12.38 14.95
C ASP A 357 -7.54 10.97 15.29
N LYS A 358 -6.79 10.34 14.39
CA LYS A 358 -6.09 9.07 14.62
C LYS A 358 -4.68 9.21 15.20
N GLY A 359 -4.21 10.44 15.42
CA GLY A 359 -2.84 10.74 15.83
C GLY A 359 -1.83 10.64 14.69
N LEU A 360 -2.29 10.49 13.45
CA LEU A 360 -1.48 10.44 12.25
C LEU A 360 -1.38 11.84 11.62
N LYS A 361 -0.38 12.04 10.78
CA LYS A 361 -0.17 13.22 9.93
C LYS A 361 -0.55 12.88 8.50
N ILE A 362 -0.95 13.88 7.74
CA ILE A 362 -1.33 13.74 6.35
C ILE A 362 -0.45 14.58 5.44
N GLY A 363 -0.03 14.01 4.32
CA GLY A 363 0.77 14.71 3.30
C GLY A 363 0.04 14.85 1.97
N LEU A 364 0.48 15.82 1.19
CA LEU A 364 -0.02 16.12 -0.15
C LEU A 364 1.14 16.15 -1.16
N TYR A 365 0.77 16.29 -2.43
CA TYR A 365 1.67 16.32 -3.57
C TYR A 365 1.43 17.56 -4.44
N SER A 366 2.49 18.09 -5.04
CA SER A 366 2.42 19.04 -6.15
C SER A 366 3.72 19.00 -6.98
N SER A 367 3.79 19.79 -8.04
CA SER A 367 4.95 19.97 -8.90
C SER A 367 5.29 21.46 -9.09
N PRO A 368 6.57 21.83 -9.26
CA PRO A 368 6.98 23.21 -9.51
C PRO A 368 6.64 23.74 -10.89
N GLY A 369 6.32 22.87 -11.85
CA GLY A 369 5.91 23.27 -13.18
C GLY A 369 4.41 23.56 -13.29
N PRO A 370 3.93 24.02 -14.45
CA PRO A 370 2.51 24.29 -14.68
C PRO A 370 1.63 23.05 -14.54
N LYS A 371 2.19 21.86 -14.72
CA LYS A 371 1.50 20.58 -14.57
C LYS A 371 2.28 19.58 -13.72
N THR A 372 1.54 18.71 -13.02
CA THR A 372 2.09 17.55 -12.33
C THR A 372 2.61 16.48 -13.29
N CYS A 373 3.21 15.42 -12.77
CA CYS A 373 3.70 14.32 -13.60
C CYS A 373 2.57 13.58 -14.33
N ALA A 374 1.41 13.44 -13.70
CA ALA A 374 0.21 12.87 -14.31
C ALA A 374 -0.62 13.89 -15.12
N GLY A 375 -0.14 15.13 -15.25
CA GLY A 375 -0.75 16.15 -16.10
C GLY A 375 -1.84 17.00 -15.44
N PHE A 376 -1.94 16.99 -14.11
CA PHE A 376 -2.88 17.82 -13.35
C PHE A 376 -2.28 19.20 -13.02
N GLU A 377 -3.05 20.09 -12.39
CA GLU A 377 -2.62 21.44 -12.04
C GLU A 377 -1.40 21.45 -11.10
N GLY A 378 -0.32 22.12 -11.52
CA GLY A 378 0.88 22.31 -10.68
C GLY A 378 0.90 23.68 -9.99
N SER A 379 1.96 23.96 -9.21
CA SER A 379 2.05 25.17 -8.37
C SER A 379 2.87 26.32 -8.96
N TYR A 380 3.28 26.22 -10.22
CA TYR A 380 4.08 27.28 -10.85
C TYR A 380 3.38 28.65 -10.77
N GLN A 381 4.06 29.66 -10.21
CA GLN A 381 3.57 31.03 -9.99
C GLN A 381 2.45 31.19 -8.95
N HIS A 382 2.07 30.12 -8.27
CA HIS A 382 1.02 30.11 -7.24
C HIS A 382 1.53 29.53 -5.92
N GLU A 383 2.85 29.47 -5.70
CA GLU A 383 3.46 28.74 -4.58
C GLU A 383 2.92 29.21 -3.22
N LEU A 384 2.76 30.52 -3.02
CA LEU A 384 2.22 31.08 -1.77
C LEU A 384 0.73 30.79 -1.59
N GLN A 385 -0.08 30.94 -2.65
CA GLN A 385 -1.51 30.67 -2.58
C GLN A 385 -1.79 29.19 -2.31
N ASP A 386 -1.04 28.31 -2.96
CA ASP A 386 -1.15 26.87 -2.78
C ASP A 386 -0.72 26.47 -1.36
N ALA A 387 0.41 27.00 -0.86
CA ALA A 387 0.83 26.79 0.53
C ALA A 387 -0.23 27.26 1.55
N GLN A 388 -0.88 28.40 1.32
CA GLN A 388 -1.95 28.90 2.16
C GLN A 388 -3.17 27.99 2.15
N GLN A 389 -3.55 27.49 0.96
CA GLN A 389 -4.68 26.58 0.81
C GLN A 389 -4.44 25.25 1.53
N TRP A 390 -3.24 24.68 1.39
CA TRP A 390 -2.87 23.42 2.04
C TRP A 390 -2.81 23.57 3.56
N ALA A 391 -2.29 24.69 4.07
CA ALA A 391 -2.33 25.00 5.50
C ALA A 391 -3.78 25.15 6.01
N ALA A 392 -4.65 25.84 5.25
CA ALA A 392 -6.06 26.00 5.60
C ALA A 392 -6.84 24.67 5.62
N TRP A 393 -6.45 23.71 4.79
CA TRP A 393 -6.98 22.34 4.85
C TRP A 393 -6.37 21.52 5.99
N GLY A 394 -5.13 21.79 6.38
CA GLY A 394 -4.44 21.14 7.51
C GLY A 394 -3.44 20.07 7.10
N PHE A 395 -2.79 20.19 5.95
CA PHE A 395 -1.72 19.26 5.54
C PHE A 395 -0.42 19.49 6.31
N ASP A 396 0.27 18.41 6.66
CA ASP A 396 1.49 18.42 7.48
C ASP A 396 2.78 18.23 6.67
N TYR A 397 2.64 17.81 5.41
CA TYR A 397 3.75 17.37 4.56
C TYR A 397 3.44 17.69 3.09
N LEU A 398 4.46 18.13 2.35
CA LEU A 398 4.38 18.29 0.90
C LEU A 398 5.49 17.48 0.20
N LYS A 399 5.09 16.58 -0.69
CA LYS A 399 5.97 16.04 -1.74
C LYS A 399 5.94 17.04 -2.91
N TYR A 400 7.10 17.59 -3.28
CA TYR A 400 7.20 18.55 -4.39
C TYR A 400 8.09 17.97 -5.50
N ASP A 401 7.48 17.62 -6.62
CA ASP A 401 8.10 16.88 -7.72
C ASP A 401 8.98 17.77 -8.61
N TRP A 402 9.21 17.37 -9.86
CA TRP A 402 9.99 18.13 -10.84
C TRP A 402 9.31 18.26 -12.22
N CYS A 403 8.18 17.60 -12.45
CA CYS A 403 7.58 17.54 -13.78
C CYS A 403 7.14 18.91 -14.33
N SER A 404 7.32 19.10 -15.65
CA SER A 404 6.97 20.28 -16.45
C SER A 404 7.71 21.58 -16.13
N TYR A 405 8.49 21.65 -15.05
CA TYR A 405 9.30 22.85 -14.75
C TYR A 405 10.49 22.99 -15.70
N ASP A 406 11.02 21.90 -16.22
CA ASP A 406 12.05 21.87 -17.26
C ASP A 406 11.65 22.69 -18.50
N ARG A 407 10.37 22.62 -18.89
CA ARG A 407 9.81 23.39 -20.02
C ARG A 407 9.79 24.90 -19.76
N VAL A 408 9.72 25.30 -18.50
CA VAL A 408 9.74 26.70 -18.05
C VAL A 408 11.17 27.19 -17.81
N ALA A 409 12.02 26.31 -17.29
CA ALA A 409 13.38 26.62 -16.89
C ALA A 409 14.39 26.60 -18.06
N GLY A 410 14.09 26.00 -19.21
CA GLY A 410 15.08 25.95 -20.30
C GLY A 410 16.40 25.29 -19.89
N SER A 411 17.52 25.66 -20.51
CA SER A 411 18.81 24.97 -20.37
C SER A 411 19.38 24.94 -18.94
N ASN A 412 19.96 23.79 -18.60
CA ASN A 412 20.38 23.35 -17.26
C ASN A 412 21.34 24.28 -16.51
N GLY A 413 21.10 24.45 -15.20
CA GLY A 413 22.02 25.08 -14.24
C GLY A 413 21.51 24.91 -12.79
N LEU A 414 22.40 24.57 -11.85
CA LEU A 414 22.03 24.17 -10.48
C LEU A 414 21.18 25.21 -9.75
N GLU A 415 21.49 26.50 -9.89
CA GLU A 415 20.71 27.57 -9.23
C GLU A 415 19.29 27.67 -9.79
N ARG A 416 19.09 27.40 -11.08
CA ARG A 416 17.76 27.34 -11.68
C ARG A 416 16.99 26.11 -11.23
N LEU A 417 17.67 24.98 -11.03
CA LEU A 417 17.08 23.76 -10.46
C LEU A 417 16.64 23.96 -9.01
N ARG A 418 17.39 24.76 -8.23
CA ARG A 418 17.09 25.07 -6.82
C ARG A 418 15.99 26.11 -6.65
N LYS A 419 15.85 27.04 -7.60
CA LYS A 419 14.92 28.17 -7.51
C LYS A 419 13.51 27.79 -7.09
N PRO A 420 12.79 26.86 -7.76
CA PRO A 420 11.40 26.59 -7.41
C PRO A 420 11.26 25.96 -6.01
N TYR A 421 12.20 25.11 -5.60
CA TYR A 421 12.21 24.55 -4.25
C TYR A 421 12.43 25.62 -3.18
N ARG A 422 13.30 26.61 -3.43
CA ARG A 422 13.48 27.74 -2.51
C ARG A 422 12.24 28.63 -2.45
N LEU A 423 11.56 28.85 -3.57
CA LEU A 423 10.30 29.61 -3.62
C LEU A 423 9.21 28.91 -2.80
N MET A 424 8.96 27.62 -3.06
CA MET A 424 7.99 26.84 -2.31
C MET A 424 8.36 26.75 -0.82
N ARG A 425 9.65 26.58 -0.49
CA ARG A 425 10.11 26.60 0.90
C ARG A 425 9.81 27.94 1.58
N ALA A 426 10.09 29.05 0.91
CA ALA A 426 9.80 30.38 1.45
C ALA A 426 8.30 30.59 1.67
N ALA A 427 7.46 30.14 0.73
CA ALA A 427 6.00 30.14 0.89
C ALA A 427 5.56 29.32 2.13
N LEU A 428 6.02 28.06 2.24
CA LEU A 428 5.70 27.18 3.36
C LEU A 428 6.16 27.69 4.72
N ASP A 429 7.24 28.48 4.79
CA ASP A 429 7.71 29.07 6.06
C ASP A 429 6.84 30.26 6.52
N THR A 430 5.96 30.80 5.66
CA THR A 430 5.03 31.90 6.00
C THR A 430 3.65 31.44 6.44
N VAL A 431 3.28 30.19 6.15
CA VAL A 431 1.97 29.62 6.51
C VAL A 431 2.09 28.86 7.82
N ARG A 432 1.02 28.88 8.63
CA ARG A 432 1.00 28.26 9.96
C ARG A 432 -0.22 27.38 10.15
#